data_AF-A0A534VGN9-F1
#
_entry.id   AF-A0A534VGN9-F1
#
_cell.length_a   1.000
_cell.length_b   1.000
_cell.length_c   1.000
_cell.angle_alpha   90.00
_cell.angle_beta   90.00
_cell.angle_gamma   90.00
#
_symmetry.space_group_name_H-M   'P 1'
#
loop_
_entity.id
_entity.type
_entity.pdbx_description
1 polymer ?
#
loop_
_entity_poly.entity_id
_entity_poly.type
_entity_poly.pdbx_seq_one_letter_code
_entity_poly.pdbx_strand_id
1 'polypeptide(L)'
;MRIVVCVKWVPALGSLRFDPETRRLVREGVPGEVSSFDLRALGAAVALRAVHGGEVVALSMGPPGARDGLVECLALGADRALHLLDPLLAGSDTLATARALAAVLAREQPDLVFFGRASTDAETGQVGPEVAEMLDLPQVTGARRLELDPAARTLVAERETDEGFETVTGPLPAVVTAAEDIAEERFPTKAERQAAAAKPIASLGAAEVGLAPDDVGARGSPTWVAGVEHVPSARRGEVLAGDSPEALARALGKRLRALAPPRDDRPALPARGGASGPPVWVVAEMGPRGPKPVTAELLAKAAELAARLGAPVEVLVLGDGAEHAAALAAAGADRVLVAEGAGLVPYTTDAHAAALAEAIRARAPRLVLVPSSARGRDLAPRVAARLSLGLTGDAIDLDLDAEGRVRQMKPAFGGAIVAPILSRTRPEMATVRPGILRPARPDPTRSAVVERLAVPAVPARVRVRAERPLDAAAGAALEAADIVLGVGRGIGGPAALPA
;
A
#
# COMPACT_ATOMS: atom_id res chain seq x y z
N MET A 1 -22.97 11.87 -14.95
CA MET A 1 -21.97 11.28 -14.03
C MET A 1 -20.64 11.94 -14.28
N ARG A 2 -19.93 12.39 -13.24
CA ARG A 2 -18.58 12.93 -13.34
C ARG A 2 -17.58 11.97 -12.70
N ILE A 3 -16.60 11.52 -13.48
CA ILE A 3 -15.49 10.69 -12.99
C ILE A 3 -14.22 11.55 -13.01
N VAL A 4 -13.55 11.70 -11.87
CA VAL A 4 -12.23 12.32 -11.80
C VAL A 4 -11.18 11.22 -11.62
N VAL A 5 -10.23 11.13 -12.54
CA VAL A 5 -9.11 10.18 -12.49
C VAL A 5 -7.86 10.93 -12.07
N CYS A 6 -7.35 10.60 -10.88
CA CYS A 6 -6.10 11.16 -10.38
C CYS A 6 -4.93 10.38 -10.96
N VAL A 7 -4.03 11.07 -11.67
CA VAL A 7 -2.89 10.47 -12.36
C VAL A 7 -1.59 11.07 -11.87
N LYS A 8 -0.56 10.25 -11.70
CA LYS A 8 0.77 10.67 -11.26
C LYS A 8 1.77 10.61 -12.41
N TRP A 9 2.50 11.72 -12.57
CA TRP A 9 3.70 11.77 -13.40
C TRP A 9 4.89 11.22 -12.62
N VAL A 10 5.51 10.16 -13.14
CA VAL A 10 6.60 9.42 -12.48
C VAL A 10 7.82 9.36 -13.41
N PRO A 11 9.05 9.24 -12.86
CA PRO A 11 10.21 8.97 -13.70
C PRO A 11 10.12 7.59 -14.34
N ALA A 12 10.51 7.48 -15.61
CA ALA A 12 10.61 6.19 -16.29
C ALA A 12 11.70 5.34 -15.64
N LEU A 13 11.30 4.36 -14.82
CA LEU A 13 12.20 3.64 -13.92
C LEU A 13 13.35 2.93 -14.65
N GLY A 14 13.10 2.42 -15.85
CA GLY A 14 14.11 1.76 -16.68
C GLY A 14 15.24 2.68 -17.16
N SER A 15 15.07 4.00 -17.05
CA SER A 15 16.06 5.01 -17.46
C SER A 15 16.83 5.62 -16.28
N LEU A 16 16.49 5.25 -15.04
CA LEU A 16 17.19 5.76 -13.85
C LEU A 16 18.58 5.16 -13.74
N ARG A 17 19.55 6.02 -13.40
CA ARG A 17 20.93 5.61 -13.12
C ARG A 17 21.32 6.01 -11.71
N PHE A 18 22.03 5.13 -11.03
CA PHE A 18 22.67 5.44 -9.76
C PHE A 18 24.12 5.83 -10.00
N ASP A 19 24.53 6.96 -9.45
CA ASP A 19 25.92 7.38 -9.41
C ASP A 19 26.57 6.81 -8.13
N PRO A 20 27.48 5.83 -8.25
CA PRO A 20 28.11 5.19 -7.10
C PRO A 20 29.13 6.11 -6.39
N GLU A 21 29.65 7.14 -7.05
CA GLU A 21 30.61 8.07 -6.46
C GLU A 21 29.90 9.08 -5.56
N THR A 22 28.85 9.72 -6.08
CA THR A 22 28.07 10.70 -5.31
C THR A 22 27.01 10.05 -4.42
N ARG A 23 26.78 8.74 -4.58
CA ARG A 23 25.71 7.96 -3.93
C ARG A 23 24.33 8.57 -4.15
N ARG A 24 24.11 9.16 -5.33
CA ARG A 24 22.87 9.85 -5.70
C ARG A 24 22.30 9.26 -6.97
N LEU A 25 20.99 9.44 -7.16
CA LEU A 25 20.35 9.15 -8.42
C LEU A 25 20.60 10.26 -9.41
N VAL A 26 20.98 9.90 -10.62
CA VAL A 26 21.00 10.81 -11.76
C VAL A 26 19.56 10.99 -12.23
N ARG A 27 18.99 12.16 -11.93
CA ARG A 27 17.61 12.52 -12.29
C ARG A 27 17.54 13.44 -13.51
N GLU A 28 18.66 14.04 -13.89
CA GLU A 28 18.75 14.92 -15.05
C GLU A 28 18.62 14.10 -16.34
N GLY A 29 17.76 14.55 -17.26
CA GLY A 29 17.52 13.87 -18.53
C GLY A 29 16.69 12.58 -18.45
N VAL A 30 16.17 12.21 -17.27
CA VAL A 30 15.29 11.04 -17.14
C VAL A 30 13.89 11.41 -17.65
N PRO A 31 13.36 10.75 -18.69
CA PRO A 31 12.01 11.02 -19.16
C PRO A 31 10.98 10.64 -18.10
N GLY A 32 9.87 11.34 -18.06
CA GLY A 32 8.73 10.97 -17.22
C GLY A 32 7.64 10.28 -18.03
N GLU A 33 6.74 9.63 -17.32
CA GLU A 33 5.58 8.93 -17.86
C GLU A 33 4.42 8.99 -16.86
N VAL A 34 3.20 8.69 -17.33
CA VAL A 34 2.07 8.48 -16.42
C VAL A 34 2.20 7.10 -15.80
N SER A 35 1.93 6.99 -14.50
CA SER A 35 2.01 5.69 -13.83
C SER A 35 1.03 4.67 -14.42
N SER A 36 1.49 3.44 -14.64
CA SER A 36 0.73 2.40 -15.36
C SER A 36 -0.65 2.09 -14.76
N PHE A 37 -0.78 2.01 -13.43
CA PHE A 37 -2.09 1.77 -12.79
C PHE A 37 -3.06 2.94 -12.99
N ASP A 38 -2.55 4.16 -13.13
CA ASP A 38 -3.37 5.35 -13.36
C ASP A 38 -3.92 5.36 -14.81
N LEU A 39 -3.12 4.90 -15.79
CA LEU A 39 -3.59 4.72 -17.17
C LEU A 39 -4.70 3.66 -17.27
N ARG A 40 -4.63 2.60 -16.46
CA ARG A 40 -5.68 1.59 -16.38
C ARG A 40 -6.95 2.14 -15.72
N ALA A 41 -6.80 2.92 -14.64
CA ALA A 41 -7.92 3.65 -14.03
C ALA A 41 -8.60 4.59 -15.04
N LEU A 42 -7.81 5.29 -15.87
CA LEU A 42 -8.33 6.13 -16.94
C LEU A 42 -9.10 5.32 -18.00
N GLY A 43 -8.53 4.21 -18.46
CA GLY A 43 -9.21 3.33 -19.43
C GLY A 43 -10.56 2.83 -18.92
N ALA A 44 -10.62 2.41 -17.66
CA ALA A 44 -11.86 2.00 -17.01
C ALA A 44 -12.87 3.15 -16.88
N ALA A 45 -12.42 4.36 -16.51
CA ALA A 45 -13.27 5.54 -16.45
C ALA A 45 -13.87 5.91 -17.81
N VAL A 46 -13.07 5.85 -18.88
CA VAL A 46 -13.52 6.09 -20.26
C VAL A 46 -14.56 5.05 -20.71
N ALA A 47 -14.36 3.78 -20.36
CA ALA A 47 -15.33 2.72 -20.64
C ALA A 47 -16.65 2.94 -19.90
N LEU A 48 -16.60 3.30 -18.61
CA LEU A 48 -17.80 3.61 -17.81
C LEU A 48 -18.56 4.81 -18.37
N ARG A 49 -17.86 5.88 -18.78
CA ARG A 49 -18.47 7.03 -19.46
C ARG A 49 -19.10 6.62 -20.80
N ALA A 50 -18.50 5.71 -21.56
CA ALA A 50 -19.08 5.23 -22.81
C ALA A 50 -20.43 4.50 -22.60
N VAL A 51 -20.60 3.82 -21.46
CA VAL A 51 -21.85 3.11 -21.10
C VAL A 51 -22.89 4.05 -20.50
N HIS A 52 -22.48 4.93 -19.58
CA HIS A 52 -23.41 5.72 -18.76
C HIS A 52 -23.49 7.21 -19.14
N GLY A 53 -22.71 7.65 -20.13
CA GLY A 53 -22.51 9.06 -20.44
C GLY A 53 -21.75 9.82 -19.35
N GLY A 54 -21.70 11.15 -19.48
CA GLY A 54 -21.04 12.03 -18.52
C GLY A 54 -19.66 12.49 -18.96
N GLU A 55 -18.80 12.78 -17.99
CA GLU A 55 -17.50 13.44 -18.18
C GLU A 55 -16.40 12.71 -17.42
N VAL A 56 -15.24 12.52 -18.06
CA VAL A 56 -13.99 12.06 -17.46
C VAL A 56 -12.99 13.21 -17.38
N VAL A 57 -12.56 13.53 -16.17
CA VAL A 57 -11.60 14.60 -15.88
C VAL A 57 -10.29 13.98 -15.38
N ALA A 58 -9.17 14.23 -16.07
CA ALA A 58 -7.86 13.84 -15.57
C ALA A 58 -7.31 14.91 -14.62
N LEU A 59 -6.87 14.52 -13.43
CA LEU A 59 -6.27 15.43 -12.44
C LEU A 59 -4.86 14.98 -12.11
N SER A 60 -3.88 15.89 -12.21
CA SER A 60 -2.53 15.63 -11.74
C SER A 60 -2.02 16.76 -10.86
N MET A 61 -1.43 16.39 -9.73
CA MET A 61 -0.56 17.25 -8.92
C MET A 61 0.88 16.92 -9.29
N GLY A 62 1.64 17.90 -9.78
CA GLY A 62 3.01 17.63 -10.18
C GLY A 62 3.74 18.80 -10.83
N PRO A 63 5.03 18.61 -11.15
CA PRO A 63 5.85 19.64 -11.78
C PRO A 63 5.32 20.01 -13.18
N PRO A 64 5.87 21.05 -13.84
CA PRO A 64 5.44 21.45 -15.19
C PRO A 64 5.40 20.31 -16.22
N GLY A 65 6.33 19.35 -16.13
CA GLY A 65 6.36 18.17 -17.01
C GLY A 65 5.15 17.22 -16.87
N ALA A 66 4.41 17.27 -15.75
CA ALA A 66 3.19 16.47 -15.58
C ALA A 66 2.09 16.87 -16.58
N ARG A 67 2.19 18.07 -17.19
CA ARG A 67 1.31 18.50 -18.28
C ARG A 67 1.35 17.53 -19.46
N ASP A 68 2.50 16.94 -19.78
CA ASP A 68 2.62 15.99 -20.89
C ASP A 68 1.83 14.69 -20.60
N GLY A 69 1.82 14.26 -19.35
CA GLY A 69 0.98 13.16 -18.87
C GLY A 69 -0.52 13.48 -18.95
N LEU A 70 -0.92 14.72 -18.67
CA LEU A 70 -2.31 15.17 -18.85
C LEU A 70 -2.72 15.20 -20.33
N VAL A 71 -1.83 15.62 -21.25
CA VAL A 71 -2.06 15.52 -22.70
C VAL A 71 -2.23 14.07 -23.14
N GLU A 72 -1.44 13.15 -22.58
CA GLU A 72 -1.62 11.72 -22.79
C GLU A 72 -2.99 11.23 -22.32
N CYS A 73 -3.45 11.63 -21.14
CA CYS A 73 -4.78 11.27 -20.65
C CYS A 73 -5.89 11.79 -21.57
N LEU A 74 -5.76 13.03 -22.07
CA LEU A 74 -6.67 13.64 -23.03
C LEU A 74 -6.68 12.92 -24.38
N ALA A 75 -5.53 12.41 -24.83
CA ALA A 75 -5.39 11.59 -26.02
C ALA A 75 -6.02 10.20 -25.85
N LEU A 76 -5.97 9.68 -24.62
CA LEU A 76 -6.52 8.38 -24.27
C LEU A 76 -8.03 8.37 -24.01
N GLY A 77 -8.66 9.55 -23.91
CA GLY A 77 -10.11 9.68 -23.89
C GLY A 77 -10.69 10.54 -22.78
N ALA A 78 -9.86 11.16 -21.92
CA ALA A 78 -10.33 12.19 -21.00
C ALA A 78 -10.92 13.38 -21.77
N ASP A 79 -11.96 13.99 -21.19
CA ASP A 79 -12.70 15.09 -21.78
C ASP A 79 -12.01 16.44 -21.49
N ARG A 80 -11.51 16.62 -20.26
CA ARG A 80 -10.64 17.74 -19.88
C ARG A 80 -9.61 17.31 -18.83
N ALA A 81 -8.66 18.20 -18.54
CA ALA A 81 -7.65 17.98 -17.51
C ALA A 81 -7.47 19.16 -16.55
N LEU A 82 -7.01 18.85 -15.34
CA LEU A 82 -6.65 19.77 -14.27
C LEU A 82 -5.20 19.51 -13.84
N HIS A 83 -4.42 20.58 -13.76
CA HIS A 83 -3.03 20.55 -13.30
C HIS A 83 -2.90 21.38 -12.03
N LEU A 84 -2.80 20.71 -10.88
CA LEU A 84 -2.44 21.37 -9.63
C LEU A 84 -0.92 21.59 -9.62
N LEU A 85 -0.52 22.83 -9.85
CA LEU A 85 0.87 23.23 -10.11
C LEU A 85 1.24 24.44 -9.26
N ASP A 86 2.05 24.20 -8.23
CA ASP A 86 2.55 25.24 -7.33
C ASP A 86 3.85 24.75 -6.66
N PRO A 87 4.93 25.57 -6.60
CA PRO A 87 6.15 25.22 -5.87
C PRO A 87 5.92 24.82 -4.40
N LEU A 88 4.86 25.32 -3.75
CA LEU A 88 4.49 24.94 -2.38
C LEU A 88 4.20 23.44 -2.21
N LEU A 89 3.85 22.74 -3.30
CA LEU A 89 3.53 21.31 -3.28
C LEU A 89 4.77 20.42 -3.26
N ALA A 90 5.96 20.99 -3.52
CA ALA A 90 7.19 20.23 -3.63
C ALA A 90 7.58 19.55 -2.30
N GLY A 91 7.98 18.28 -2.40
CA GLY A 91 8.37 17.49 -1.24
C GLY A 91 7.21 16.97 -0.39
N SER A 92 5.97 17.04 -0.89
CA SER A 92 4.82 16.40 -0.25
C SER A 92 5.02 14.88 -0.14
N ASP A 93 4.81 14.36 1.05
CA ASP A 93 4.47 12.96 1.30
C ASP A 93 3.02 12.66 0.91
N THR A 94 2.56 11.45 1.23
CA THR A 94 1.23 10.95 0.85
C THR A 94 0.11 11.77 1.48
N LEU A 95 0.16 12.05 2.79
CA LEU A 95 -0.88 12.81 3.47
C LEU A 95 -1.02 14.25 2.91
N ALA A 96 0.10 14.94 2.71
CA ALA A 96 0.12 16.27 2.11
C ALA A 96 -0.40 16.25 0.66
N THR A 97 -0.02 15.22 -0.12
CA THR A 97 -0.54 15.01 -1.48
C THR A 97 -2.05 14.75 -1.48
N ALA A 98 -2.54 13.93 -0.56
CA ALA A 98 -3.96 13.62 -0.41
C ALA A 98 -4.77 14.87 -0.04
N ARG A 99 -4.28 15.73 0.87
CA ARG A 99 -4.91 17.02 1.19
C ARG A 99 -5.05 17.90 -0.06
N ALA A 100 -3.99 17.98 -0.84
CA ALA A 100 -3.97 18.80 -2.05
C ALA A 100 -4.97 18.30 -3.10
N LEU A 101 -5.02 16.99 -3.34
CA LEU A 101 -5.97 16.39 -4.28
C LEU A 101 -7.41 16.47 -3.75
N ALA A 102 -7.63 16.22 -2.47
CA ALA A 102 -8.95 16.35 -1.85
C ALA A 102 -9.51 17.77 -1.97
N ALA A 103 -8.68 18.82 -1.83
CA ALA A 103 -9.10 20.20 -2.02
C ALA A 103 -9.62 20.48 -3.45
N VAL A 104 -8.95 19.92 -4.47
CA VAL A 104 -9.43 20.02 -5.87
C VAL A 104 -10.71 19.20 -6.07
N LEU A 105 -10.74 17.97 -5.56
CA LEU A 105 -11.87 17.05 -5.71
C LEU A 105 -13.14 17.56 -5.01
N ALA A 106 -13.01 18.25 -3.87
CA ALA A 106 -14.12 18.89 -3.19
C ALA A 106 -14.77 20.00 -4.04
N ARG A 107 -13.98 20.75 -4.82
CA ARG A 107 -14.49 21.73 -5.79
C ARG A 107 -15.17 21.05 -6.98
N GLU A 108 -14.60 19.95 -7.45
CA GLU A 108 -15.09 19.20 -8.62
C GLU A 108 -16.34 18.35 -8.35
N GLN A 109 -16.60 17.96 -7.09
CA GLN A 109 -17.76 17.16 -6.67
C GLN A 109 -18.05 15.96 -7.58
N PRO A 110 -17.08 15.05 -7.80
CA PRO A 110 -17.27 13.90 -8.67
C PRO A 110 -18.23 12.85 -8.07
N ASP A 111 -18.90 12.10 -8.95
CA ASP A 111 -19.65 10.90 -8.57
C ASP A 111 -18.71 9.72 -8.32
N LEU A 112 -17.52 9.71 -8.93
CA LEU A 112 -16.50 8.68 -8.74
C LEU A 112 -15.11 9.32 -8.82
N VAL A 113 -14.26 9.05 -7.82
CA VAL A 113 -12.83 9.35 -7.88
C VAL A 113 -12.08 8.05 -8.16
N PHE A 114 -11.23 8.05 -9.18
CA PHE A 114 -10.44 6.88 -9.57
C PHE A 114 -8.94 7.17 -9.40
N PHE A 115 -8.22 6.25 -8.76
CA PHE A 115 -6.77 6.24 -8.66
C PHE A 115 -6.22 4.94 -9.24
N GLY A 116 -4.94 4.86 -9.59
CA GLY A 116 -4.23 3.59 -9.62
C GLY A 116 -4.07 2.99 -8.22
N ARG A 117 -3.91 1.65 -8.11
CA ARG A 117 -3.66 0.96 -6.83
C ARG A 117 -2.44 1.53 -6.09
N ALA A 118 -1.38 1.87 -6.83
CA ALA A 118 -0.21 2.58 -6.34
C ALA A 118 0.55 3.18 -7.52
N SER A 119 1.39 4.19 -7.28
CA SER A 119 2.32 4.66 -8.29
C SER A 119 3.56 3.76 -8.36
N THR A 120 4.13 3.62 -9.55
CA THR A 120 5.27 2.74 -9.83
C THR A 120 6.58 3.20 -9.16
N ASP A 121 6.73 4.49 -8.87
CA ASP A 121 7.95 5.04 -8.27
C ASP A 121 8.06 4.80 -6.76
N ALA A 122 6.95 4.98 -6.04
CA ALA A 122 6.91 4.96 -4.57
C ALA A 122 6.11 3.79 -4.00
N GLU A 123 5.20 3.19 -4.77
CA GLU A 123 4.45 1.98 -4.44
C GLU A 123 3.69 2.01 -3.08
N THR A 124 3.33 3.20 -2.58
CA THR A 124 2.72 3.32 -1.24
C THR A 124 1.26 2.87 -1.20
N GLY A 125 0.48 3.18 -2.25
CA GLY A 125 -0.95 2.89 -2.33
C GLY A 125 -1.83 3.67 -1.33
N GLN A 126 -1.33 4.78 -0.78
CA GLN A 126 -1.96 5.49 0.34
C GLN A 126 -2.88 6.64 -0.06
N VAL A 127 -2.55 7.36 -1.15
CA VAL A 127 -3.21 8.62 -1.50
C VAL A 127 -4.71 8.45 -1.77
N GLY A 128 -5.12 7.38 -2.46
CA GLY A 128 -6.54 7.09 -2.72
C GLY A 128 -7.34 6.92 -1.41
N PRO A 129 -6.95 6.00 -0.52
CA PRO A 129 -7.62 5.85 0.77
C PRO A 129 -7.56 7.08 1.70
N GLU A 130 -6.46 7.85 1.69
CA GLU A 130 -6.36 9.10 2.43
C GLU A 130 -7.35 10.15 1.90
N VAL A 131 -7.45 10.32 0.59
CA VAL A 131 -8.44 11.20 -0.06
C VAL A 131 -9.85 10.76 0.30
N ALA A 132 -10.12 9.44 0.31
CA ALA A 132 -11.43 8.91 0.65
C ALA A 132 -11.82 9.22 2.11
N GLU A 133 -10.87 9.25 3.04
CA GLU A 133 -11.11 9.74 4.40
C GLU A 133 -11.43 11.24 4.43
N MET A 134 -10.62 12.05 3.75
CA MET A 134 -10.73 13.52 3.79
C MET A 134 -12.03 14.04 3.17
N LEU A 135 -12.56 13.32 2.17
CA LEU A 135 -13.82 13.63 1.53
C LEU A 135 -15.02 12.91 2.18
N ASP A 136 -14.80 12.13 3.24
CA ASP A 136 -15.79 11.26 3.87
C ASP A 136 -16.56 10.39 2.86
N LEU A 137 -15.82 9.75 1.96
CA LEU A 137 -16.38 8.86 0.93
C LEU A 137 -16.13 7.38 1.27
N PRO A 138 -17.01 6.45 0.87
CA PRO A 138 -16.67 5.03 0.84
C PRO A 138 -15.53 4.76 -0.14
N GLN A 139 -14.77 3.67 0.07
CA GLN A 139 -13.74 3.24 -0.87
C GLN A 139 -13.84 1.76 -1.27
N VAL A 140 -13.37 1.48 -2.48
CA VAL A 140 -12.99 0.12 -2.91
C VAL A 140 -11.55 0.15 -3.42
N THR A 141 -10.65 -0.47 -2.66
CA THR A 141 -9.26 -0.63 -3.07
C THR A 141 -9.06 -1.88 -3.93
N GLY A 142 -8.05 -1.88 -4.81
CA GLY A 142 -7.69 -3.01 -5.67
C GLY A 142 -8.81 -3.53 -6.59
N ALA A 143 -9.68 -2.66 -7.11
CA ALA A 143 -10.77 -3.08 -8.00
C ALA A 143 -10.22 -3.57 -9.35
N ARG A 144 -10.58 -4.79 -9.73
CA ARG A 144 -10.29 -5.39 -11.04
C ARG A 144 -11.52 -5.46 -11.96
N ARG A 145 -12.72 -5.25 -11.41
CA ARG A 145 -13.97 -5.03 -12.16
C ARG A 145 -14.78 -3.98 -11.44
N LEU A 146 -15.50 -3.15 -12.19
CA LEU A 146 -16.35 -2.11 -11.64
C LEU A 146 -17.59 -1.93 -12.53
N GLU A 147 -18.76 -2.05 -11.90
CA GLU A 147 -20.07 -1.78 -12.49
C GLU A 147 -20.74 -0.68 -11.67
N LEU A 148 -21.43 0.24 -12.36
CA LEU A 148 -22.13 1.36 -11.74
C LEU A 148 -23.63 1.30 -12.07
N ASP A 149 -24.44 1.65 -11.09
CA ASP A 149 -25.84 2.03 -11.29
C ASP A 149 -26.00 3.50 -10.90
N PRO A 150 -25.91 4.44 -11.87
CA PRO A 150 -26.07 5.86 -11.59
C PRO A 150 -27.47 6.24 -11.08
N ALA A 151 -28.51 5.49 -11.46
CA ALA A 151 -29.88 5.77 -11.06
C ALA A 151 -30.12 5.38 -9.60
N ALA A 152 -29.65 4.20 -9.20
CA ALA A 152 -29.69 3.76 -7.81
C ALA A 152 -28.58 4.39 -6.94
N ARG A 153 -27.60 5.09 -7.57
CA ARG A 153 -26.40 5.64 -6.93
C ARG A 153 -25.59 4.58 -6.20
N THR A 154 -25.32 3.46 -6.88
CA THR A 154 -24.56 2.36 -6.30
C THR A 154 -23.47 1.86 -7.24
N LEU A 155 -22.52 1.13 -6.66
CA LEU A 155 -21.49 0.39 -7.38
C LEU A 155 -21.48 -1.08 -6.94
N VAL A 156 -20.99 -1.92 -7.84
CA VAL A 156 -20.53 -3.27 -7.56
C VAL A 156 -19.12 -3.41 -8.12
N ALA A 157 -18.20 -3.93 -7.33
CA ALA A 157 -16.81 -4.12 -7.75
C ALA A 157 -16.31 -5.50 -7.35
N GLU A 158 -15.46 -6.11 -8.17
CA GLU A 158 -14.64 -7.25 -7.76
C GLU A 158 -13.26 -6.68 -7.41
N ARG A 159 -12.81 -6.86 -6.16
CA ARG A 159 -11.49 -6.41 -5.69
C ARG A 159 -10.54 -7.58 -5.45
N GLU A 160 -9.26 -7.31 -5.60
CA GLU A 160 -8.17 -8.21 -5.20
C GLU A 160 -8.01 -8.24 -3.67
N THR A 161 -7.72 -9.41 -3.15
CA THR A 161 -7.28 -9.66 -1.77
C THR A 161 -6.03 -10.52 -1.81
N ASP A 162 -5.35 -10.67 -0.67
CA ASP A 162 -4.17 -11.52 -0.57
C ASP A 162 -4.50 -13.02 -0.81
N GLU A 163 -5.77 -13.43 -0.66
CA GLU A 163 -6.21 -14.83 -0.76
C GLU A 163 -7.12 -15.13 -1.98
N GLY A 164 -7.37 -14.13 -2.83
CA GLY A 164 -8.31 -14.23 -3.95
C GLY A 164 -9.03 -12.94 -4.25
N PHE A 165 -10.35 -13.01 -4.42
CA PHE A 165 -11.18 -11.90 -4.83
C PHE A 165 -12.40 -11.75 -3.94
N GLU A 166 -12.85 -10.51 -3.74
CA GLU A 166 -14.11 -10.20 -3.06
C GLU A 166 -15.00 -9.38 -3.98
N THR A 167 -16.26 -9.78 -4.13
CA THR A 167 -17.29 -8.93 -4.74
C THR A 167 -17.89 -8.05 -3.67
N VAL A 168 -17.78 -6.73 -3.83
CA VAL A 168 -18.28 -5.73 -2.88
C VAL A 168 -19.31 -4.81 -3.52
N THR A 169 -20.15 -4.19 -2.69
CA THR A 169 -21.11 -3.16 -3.12
C THR A 169 -21.09 -1.98 -2.17
N GLY A 170 -21.38 -0.78 -2.69
CA GLY A 170 -21.46 0.43 -1.89
C GLY A 170 -22.19 1.56 -2.63
N PRO A 171 -22.38 2.71 -1.95
CA PRO A 171 -23.03 3.87 -2.54
C PRO A 171 -22.07 4.73 -3.37
N LEU A 172 -22.63 5.58 -4.24
CA LEU A 172 -21.94 6.70 -4.88
C LEU A 172 -22.32 8.03 -4.18
N PRO A 173 -21.39 9.00 -4.03
CA PRO A 173 -20.06 9.00 -4.60
C PRO A 173 -19.06 8.10 -3.85
N ALA A 174 -18.02 7.65 -4.53
CA ALA A 174 -17.01 6.74 -3.97
C ALA A 174 -15.60 7.01 -4.51
N VAL A 175 -14.59 6.53 -3.78
CA VAL A 175 -13.20 6.44 -4.24
C VAL A 175 -12.89 4.99 -4.62
N VAL A 176 -12.32 4.76 -5.79
CA VAL A 176 -11.90 3.43 -6.24
C VAL A 176 -10.44 3.48 -6.66
N THR A 177 -9.67 2.42 -6.36
CA THR A 177 -8.30 2.27 -6.87
C THR A 177 -8.22 1.08 -7.82
N ALA A 178 -7.63 1.27 -9.00
CA ALA A 178 -7.50 0.29 -10.07
C ALA A 178 -6.41 -0.75 -9.79
N ALA A 179 -6.80 -2.03 -9.77
CA ALA A 179 -5.89 -3.17 -9.91
C ALA A 179 -5.40 -3.33 -11.37
N GLU A 180 -4.53 -4.32 -11.61
CA GLU A 180 -3.93 -4.56 -12.93
C GLU A 180 -4.97 -4.93 -13.98
N ASP A 181 -5.96 -5.74 -13.62
CA ASP A 181 -6.93 -6.30 -14.56
C ASP A 181 -8.17 -5.43 -14.82
N ILE A 182 -8.25 -4.20 -14.28
CA ILE A 182 -9.43 -3.35 -14.46
C ILE A 182 -9.65 -2.92 -15.93
N ALA A 183 -8.55 -2.74 -16.66
CA ALA A 183 -8.50 -2.33 -18.05
C ALA A 183 -7.12 -2.63 -18.63
N GLU A 184 -7.05 -2.79 -19.95
CA GLU A 184 -5.78 -2.85 -20.65
C GLU A 184 -5.04 -1.51 -20.59
N GLU A 185 -3.73 -1.56 -20.41
CA GLU A 185 -2.87 -0.39 -20.50
C GLU A 185 -2.66 -0.02 -21.97
N ARG A 186 -3.00 1.23 -22.32
CA ARG A 186 -2.92 1.75 -23.68
C ARG A 186 -2.03 2.99 -23.70
N PHE A 187 -1.25 3.11 -24.77
CA PHE A 187 -0.45 4.31 -25.06
C PHE A 187 -1.01 5.03 -26.30
N PRO A 188 -1.11 6.37 -26.29
CA PRO A 188 -1.64 7.10 -27.42
C PRO A 188 -0.60 7.19 -28.55
N THR A 189 -1.09 7.14 -29.78
CA THR A 189 -0.32 7.41 -31.00
C THR A 189 0.09 8.89 -31.06
N LYS A 190 1.08 9.21 -31.91
CA LYS A 190 1.49 10.60 -32.14
C LYS A 190 0.34 11.48 -32.62
N ALA A 191 -0.53 10.95 -33.48
CA ALA A 191 -1.68 11.67 -34.01
C ALA A 191 -2.72 11.99 -32.91
N GLU A 192 -3.02 11.02 -32.04
CA GLU A 192 -3.92 11.24 -30.90
C GLU A 192 -3.34 12.30 -29.93
N ARG A 193 -2.04 12.24 -29.62
CA ARG A 193 -1.39 13.26 -28.78
C ARG A 193 -1.46 14.66 -29.41
N GLN A 194 -1.23 14.77 -30.71
CA GLN A 194 -1.30 16.05 -31.41
C GLN A 194 -2.72 16.64 -31.39
N ALA A 195 -3.74 15.80 -31.60
CA ALA A 195 -5.13 16.23 -31.51
C ALA A 195 -5.51 16.64 -30.08
N ALA A 196 -4.99 15.95 -29.07
CA ALA A 196 -5.24 16.23 -27.66
C ALA A 196 -4.55 17.49 -27.15
N ALA A 197 -3.45 17.93 -27.75
CA ALA A 197 -2.69 19.10 -27.30
C ALA A 197 -3.51 20.41 -27.29
N ALA A 198 -4.57 20.48 -28.10
CA ALA A 198 -5.50 21.62 -28.16
C ALA A 198 -6.66 21.53 -27.15
N LYS A 199 -6.85 20.39 -26.48
CA LYS A 199 -7.91 20.22 -25.46
C LYS A 199 -7.57 20.99 -24.18
N PRO A 200 -8.58 21.41 -23.39
CA PRO A 200 -8.37 22.27 -22.23
C PRO A 200 -7.63 21.55 -21.09
N ILE A 201 -6.58 22.21 -20.59
CA ILE A 201 -5.90 21.88 -19.33
C ILE A 201 -5.94 23.12 -18.45
N ALA A 202 -6.74 23.10 -17.38
CA ALA A 202 -6.77 24.19 -16.42
C ALA A 202 -5.64 24.01 -15.40
N SER A 203 -4.85 25.07 -15.16
CA SER A 203 -3.82 25.06 -14.11
C SER A 203 -4.36 25.74 -12.86
N LEU A 204 -4.19 25.10 -11.72
CA LEU A 204 -4.66 25.55 -10.40
C LEU A 204 -3.45 25.74 -9.48
N GLY A 205 -3.41 26.86 -8.76
CA GLY A 205 -2.42 27.11 -7.70
C GLY A 205 -2.91 26.63 -6.34
N ALA A 206 -2.01 26.43 -5.37
CA ALA A 206 -2.38 25.91 -4.04
C ALA A 206 -3.35 26.85 -3.31
N ALA A 207 -3.10 28.16 -3.35
CA ALA A 207 -3.99 29.16 -2.74
C ALA A 207 -5.38 29.21 -3.39
N GLU A 208 -5.47 28.94 -4.70
CA GLU A 208 -6.75 28.97 -5.44
C GLU A 208 -7.70 27.84 -5.00
N VAL A 209 -7.14 26.72 -4.52
CA VAL A 209 -7.89 25.59 -3.98
C VAL A 209 -7.99 25.63 -2.45
N GLY A 210 -7.58 26.74 -1.82
CA GLY A 210 -7.71 26.97 -0.38
C GLY A 210 -6.66 26.28 0.49
N LEU A 211 -5.50 25.89 -0.07
CA LEU A 211 -4.42 25.25 0.67
C LEU A 211 -3.46 26.31 1.24
N ALA A 212 -3.11 26.16 2.52
CA ALA A 212 -2.06 26.94 3.16
C ALA A 212 -0.69 26.24 3.04
N PRO A 213 0.43 26.97 3.23
CA PRO A 213 1.77 26.37 3.19
C PRO A 213 2.02 25.24 4.20
N ASP A 214 1.24 25.16 5.28
CA ASP A 214 1.34 24.09 6.29
C ASP A 214 0.42 22.89 6.00
N ASP A 215 -0.38 22.93 4.93
CA ASP A 215 -1.19 21.80 4.48
C ASP A 215 -0.45 20.89 3.50
N VAL A 216 0.56 21.42 2.81
CA VAL A 216 1.21 20.78 1.66
C VAL A 216 2.73 20.92 1.69
N GLY A 217 3.38 20.21 0.77
CA GLY A 217 4.83 20.23 0.60
C GLY A 217 5.56 19.67 1.81
N ALA A 218 6.87 19.87 1.83
CA ALA A 218 7.71 19.38 2.93
C ALA A 218 7.31 19.90 4.32
N ARG A 219 6.61 21.04 4.40
CA ARG A 219 6.10 21.65 5.64
C ARG A 219 4.86 20.93 6.15
N GLY A 220 3.87 20.69 5.29
CA GLY A 220 2.65 19.96 5.66
C GLY A 220 2.83 18.45 5.77
N SER A 221 3.97 17.92 5.34
CA SER A 221 4.25 16.48 5.39
C SER A 221 4.63 15.99 6.79
N PRO A 222 3.88 15.04 7.36
CA PRO A 222 4.28 14.38 8.60
C PRO A 222 5.47 13.43 8.43
N THR A 223 5.78 12.95 7.23
CA THR A 223 6.96 12.10 6.98
C THR A 223 7.98 12.78 6.08
N TRP A 224 9.25 12.35 6.18
CA TRP A 224 10.29 12.77 5.24
C TRP A 224 11.34 11.68 5.01
N VAL A 225 11.98 11.75 3.84
CA VAL A 225 13.12 10.90 3.48
C VAL A 225 14.36 11.45 4.18
N ALA A 226 14.93 10.69 5.13
CA ALA A 226 16.11 11.11 5.89
C ALA A 226 17.40 10.97 5.06
N GLY A 227 17.43 10.04 4.10
CA GLY A 227 18.58 9.78 3.25
C GLY A 227 18.30 8.72 2.20
N VAL A 228 19.36 8.38 1.45
CA VAL A 228 19.36 7.31 0.46
C VAL A 228 20.54 6.40 0.78
N GLU A 229 20.25 5.14 1.00
CA GLU A 229 21.24 4.09 1.26
C GLU A 229 21.26 3.14 0.06
N HIS A 230 22.44 2.91 -0.50
CA HIS A 230 22.60 1.91 -1.55
C HIS A 230 22.76 0.54 -0.90
N VAL A 231 21.87 -0.38 -1.23
CA VAL A 231 21.97 -1.77 -0.78
C VAL A 231 22.51 -2.57 -1.96
N PRO A 232 23.82 -2.88 -1.99
CA PRO A 232 24.40 -3.65 -3.08
C PRO A 232 23.75 -5.04 -3.12
N SER A 233 22.92 -5.27 -4.13
CA SER A 233 22.35 -6.59 -4.40
C SER A 233 23.37 -7.42 -5.18
N ALA A 234 24.10 -8.32 -4.50
CA ALA A 234 24.91 -9.32 -5.17
C ALA A 234 24.03 -10.52 -5.56
N ARG A 235 23.62 -10.60 -6.83
CA ARG A 235 22.98 -11.81 -7.35
C ARG A 235 24.06 -12.85 -7.64
N ARG A 236 23.95 -14.03 -7.03
CA ARG A 236 24.83 -15.15 -7.39
C ARG A 236 24.42 -15.64 -8.78
N GLY A 237 25.30 -15.46 -9.77
CA GLY A 237 25.15 -16.07 -11.09
C GLY A 237 25.74 -17.47 -11.06
N GLU A 238 24.92 -18.50 -11.23
CA GLU A 238 25.35 -19.89 -11.34
C GLU A 238 24.76 -20.48 -12.61
N VAL A 239 25.61 -20.93 -13.53
CA VAL A 239 25.18 -21.65 -14.73
C VAL A 239 25.22 -23.14 -14.39
N LEU A 240 24.05 -23.78 -14.39
CA LEU A 240 23.96 -25.23 -14.23
C LEU A 240 24.31 -25.91 -15.56
N ALA A 241 25.23 -26.86 -15.52
CA ALA A 241 25.59 -27.67 -16.67
C ALA A 241 24.79 -28.99 -16.68
N GLY A 242 24.46 -29.48 -17.87
CA GLY A 242 23.82 -30.78 -18.06
C GLY A 242 23.64 -31.08 -19.54
N ASP A 243 23.90 -32.33 -19.91
CA ASP A 243 23.93 -32.77 -21.32
C ASP A 243 22.54 -33.12 -21.87
N SER A 244 21.49 -32.99 -21.04
CA SER A 244 20.09 -33.14 -21.43
C SER A 244 19.16 -32.30 -20.53
N PRO A 245 17.92 -32.00 -20.95
CA PRO A 245 16.92 -31.35 -20.10
C PRO A 245 16.70 -32.05 -18.75
N GLU A 246 16.69 -33.39 -18.73
CA GLU A 246 16.50 -34.18 -17.51
C GLU A 246 17.70 -34.08 -16.57
N ALA A 247 18.92 -34.01 -17.12
CA ALA A 247 20.14 -33.80 -16.34
C ALA A 247 20.13 -32.41 -15.69
N LEU A 248 19.73 -31.38 -16.44
CA LEU A 248 19.57 -30.01 -15.93
C LEU A 248 18.48 -29.93 -14.86
N ALA A 249 17.33 -30.58 -15.06
CA ALA A 249 16.25 -30.62 -14.07
C ALA A 249 16.71 -31.29 -12.75
N ARG A 250 17.47 -32.38 -12.83
CA ARG A 250 18.06 -33.04 -11.65
C ARG A 250 19.08 -32.13 -10.95
N ALA A 251 19.94 -31.46 -11.71
CA ALA A 251 20.93 -30.53 -11.17
C ALA A 251 20.26 -29.35 -10.46
N LEU A 252 19.24 -28.76 -11.09
CA LEU A 252 18.40 -27.72 -10.50
C LEU A 252 17.76 -28.22 -9.21
N GLY A 253 17.09 -29.36 -9.22
CA GLY A 253 16.46 -29.92 -8.02
C GLY A 253 17.43 -30.17 -6.87
N LYS A 254 18.66 -30.65 -7.16
CA LYS A 254 19.72 -30.78 -6.15
C LYS A 254 20.14 -29.41 -5.61
N ARG A 255 20.27 -28.42 -6.48
CA ARG A 255 20.68 -27.07 -6.09
C ARG A 255 19.63 -26.38 -5.21
N LEU A 256 18.35 -26.50 -5.56
CA LEU A 256 17.26 -25.94 -4.77
C LEU A 256 17.22 -26.55 -3.36
N ARG A 257 17.39 -27.88 -3.23
CA ARG A 257 17.49 -28.52 -1.91
C ARG A 257 18.68 -28.03 -1.08
N ALA A 258 19.79 -27.68 -1.73
CA ALA A 258 20.96 -27.13 -1.05
C ALA A 258 20.81 -25.63 -0.70
N LEU A 259 19.89 -24.92 -1.35
CA LEU A 259 19.54 -23.53 -1.06
C LEU A 259 18.42 -23.41 -0.02
N ALA A 260 17.66 -24.48 0.22
CA ALA A 260 16.61 -24.49 1.22
C ALA A 260 17.18 -24.13 2.60
N PRO A 261 16.58 -23.16 3.32
CA PRO A 261 17.08 -22.72 4.61
C PRO A 261 17.04 -23.88 5.65
N PRO A 262 17.89 -23.84 6.68
CA PRO A 262 17.82 -24.80 7.78
C PRO A 262 16.44 -24.77 8.47
N ARG A 263 16.01 -25.90 9.03
CA ARG A 263 14.61 -26.15 9.47
C ARG A 263 14.09 -25.23 10.59
N ASP A 264 14.92 -24.49 11.33
CA ASP A 264 14.51 -23.41 12.24
C ASP A 264 15.73 -22.62 12.79
N ASP A 265 16.13 -21.54 12.12
CA ASP A 265 17.17 -20.61 12.57
C ASP A 265 16.62 -19.31 13.19
N ARG A 266 15.32 -19.30 13.55
CA ARG A 266 14.64 -18.10 14.07
C ARG A 266 15.30 -17.61 15.37
N PRO A 267 15.49 -16.28 15.52
CA PRO A 267 16.06 -15.71 16.73
C PRO A 267 15.13 -15.92 17.92
N ALA A 268 15.69 -15.98 19.13
CA ALA A 268 14.91 -15.94 20.36
C ALA A 268 14.31 -14.54 20.58
N LEU A 269 13.17 -14.48 21.26
CA LEU A 269 12.58 -13.20 21.67
C LEU A 269 13.48 -12.48 22.70
N PRO A 270 13.62 -11.14 22.63
CA PRO A 270 14.32 -10.36 23.65
C PRO A 270 13.70 -10.54 25.04
N ALA A 271 14.51 -10.51 26.09
CA ALA A 271 14.02 -10.63 27.47
C ALA A 271 13.04 -9.49 27.83
N ARG A 272 11.98 -9.80 28.60
CA ARG A 272 11.04 -8.79 29.12
C ARG A 272 11.74 -7.94 30.19
N GLY A 273 12.07 -6.70 29.86
CA GLY A 273 12.48 -5.71 30.84
C GLY A 273 11.28 -5.10 31.58
N GLY A 274 11.53 -4.38 32.68
CA GLY A 274 10.52 -3.52 33.31
C GLY A 274 10.16 -2.34 32.40
N ALA A 275 9.33 -2.59 31.39
CA ALA A 275 8.94 -1.60 30.41
C ALA A 275 7.83 -0.69 30.95
N SER A 276 7.99 0.62 30.78
CA SER A 276 7.03 1.64 31.23
C SER A 276 6.78 2.76 30.21
N GLY A 277 7.50 2.76 29.08
CA GLY A 277 7.29 3.71 28.00
C GLY A 277 6.00 3.45 27.20
N PRO A 278 5.61 4.38 26.31
CA PRO A 278 4.45 4.18 25.44
C PRO A 278 4.62 2.93 24.55
N PRO A 279 3.59 2.08 24.39
CA PRO A 279 3.72 0.78 23.78
C PRO A 279 4.06 0.83 22.29
N VAL A 280 4.74 -0.20 21.79
CA VAL A 280 4.83 -0.50 20.36
C VAL A 280 3.66 -1.40 19.99
N TRP A 281 2.85 -0.96 19.04
CA TRP A 281 1.66 -1.67 18.59
C TRP A 281 1.89 -2.47 17.33
N VAL A 282 1.26 -3.65 17.29
CA VAL A 282 1.05 -4.44 16.09
C VAL A 282 -0.45 -4.59 15.88
N VAL A 283 -0.96 -4.22 14.71
CA VAL A 283 -2.33 -4.58 14.29
C VAL A 283 -2.27 -5.98 13.69
N ALA A 284 -2.84 -6.96 14.39
CA ALA A 284 -2.81 -8.34 13.96
C ALA A 284 -3.70 -8.56 12.74
N GLU A 285 -3.17 -9.29 11.76
CA GLU A 285 -4.00 -9.87 10.72
C GLU A 285 -4.32 -11.32 11.10
N MET A 286 -5.62 -11.60 11.18
CA MET A 286 -6.17 -12.91 11.55
C MET A 286 -6.67 -13.63 10.31
N GLY A 287 -6.40 -14.93 10.23
CA GLY A 287 -6.98 -15.84 9.26
C GLY A 287 -7.84 -16.91 9.95
N PRO A 288 -8.46 -17.83 9.19
CA PRO A 288 -9.38 -18.84 9.73
C PRO A 288 -8.75 -19.81 10.75
N ARG A 289 -7.42 -19.90 10.81
CA ARG A 289 -6.67 -20.79 11.70
C ARG A 289 -5.91 -20.05 12.81
N GLY A 290 -6.12 -18.74 12.93
CA GLY A 290 -5.41 -17.86 13.86
C GLY A 290 -4.56 -16.80 13.17
N PRO A 291 -3.58 -16.20 13.88
CA PRO A 291 -2.77 -15.12 13.34
C PRO A 291 -2.04 -15.52 12.05
N LYS A 292 -2.09 -14.67 11.03
CA LYS A 292 -1.31 -14.87 9.80
C LYS A 292 0.20 -14.74 10.08
N PRO A 293 1.09 -15.35 9.27
CA PRO A 293 2.54 -15.32 9.48
C PRO A 293 3.13 -13.93 9.70
N VAL A 294 2.66 -12.93 8.93
CA VAL A 294 3.09 -11.53 9.05
C VAL A 294 2.85 -10.95 10.45
N THR A 295 1.82 -11.40 11.18
CA THR A 295 1.58 -10.96 12.55
C THR A 295 2.73 -11.37 13.48
N ALA A 296 3.26 -12.60 13.31
CA ALA A 296 4.39 -13.08 14.10
C ALA A 296 5.70 -12.38 13.72
N GLU A 297 5.89 -12.05 12.44
CA GLU A 297 7.00 -11.23 11.96
C GLU A 297 7.01 -9.84 12.60
N LEU A 298 5.85 -9.18 12.61
CA LEU A 298 5.71 -7.85 13.21
C LEU A 298 5.87 -7.86 14.72
N LEU A 299 5.36 -8.88 15.42
CA LEU A 299 5.56 -9.02 16.86
C LEU A 299 7.03 -9.22 17.23
N ALA A 300 7.76 -10.00 16.44
CA ALA A 300 9.20 -10.19 16.65
C ALA A 300 9.98 -8.88 16.48
N LYS A 301 9.72 -8.13 15.40
CA LYS A 301 10.33 -6.82 15.18
C LYS A 301 9.89 -5.79 16.21
N ALA A 302 8.61 -5.79 16.61
CA ALA A 302 8.11 -4.93 17.68
C ALA A 302 8.82 -5.22 19.00
N ALA A 303 9.04 -6.50 19.36
CA ALA A 303 9.77 -6.87 20.56
C ALA A 303 11.25 -6.42 20.53
N GLU A 304 11.91 -6.51 19.37
CA GLU A 304 13.27 -5.99 19.16
C GLU A 304 13.33 -4.47 19.43
N LEU A 305 12.44 -3.70 18.81
CA LEU A 305 12.37 -2.25 18.96
C LEU A 305 11.98 -1.86 20.39
N ALA A 306 10.97 -2.51 20.94
CA ALA A 306 10.42 -2.24 22.27
C ALA A 306 11.45 -2.49 23.38
N ALA A 307 12.28 -3.54 23.25
CA ALA A 307 13.39 -3.80 24.18
C ALA A 307 14.42 -2.66 24.21
N ARG A 308 14.71 -2.04 23.06
CA ARG A 308 15.61 -0.88 22.96
C ARG A 308 14.96 0.42 23.40
N LEU A 309 13.64 0.55 23.25
CA LEU A 309 12.85 1.71 23.65
C LEU A 309 12.41 1.70 25.13
N GLY A 310 12.57 0.58 25.83
CA GLY A 310 12.01 0.40 27.18
C GLY A 310 10.47 0.42 27.21
N ALA A 311 9.85 -0.05 26.12
CA ALA A 311 8.40 -0.06 25.91
C ALA A 311 7.84 -1.49 25.93
N PRO A 312 6.56 -1.69 26.28
CA PRO A 312 5.89 -2.97 26.11
C PRO A 312 5.41 -3.15 24.65
N VAL A 313 5.20 -4.39 24.24
CA VAL A 313 4.54 -4.74 22.98
C VAL A 313 3.08 -5.01 23.23
N GLU A 314 2.19 -4.27 22.57
CA GLU A 314 0.76 -4.56 22.57
C GLU A 314 0.32 -4.96 21.16
N VAL A 315 -0.56 -5.96 21.08
CA VAL A 315 -1.16 -6.38 19.81
C VAL A 315 -2.64 -6.07 19.82
N LEU A 316 -3.13 -5.46 18.75
CA LEU A 316 -4.55 -5.18 18.56
C LEU A 316 -5.17 -6.18 17.58
N VAL A 317 -6.19 -6.89 18.04
CA VAL A 317 -7.04 -7.76 17.24
C VAL A 317 -8.37 -7.04 17.01
N LEU A 318 -8.72 -6.80 15.74
CA LEU A 318 -9.98 -6.19 15.32
C LEU A 318 -10.90 -7.29 14.77
N GLY A 319 -11.96 -7.63 15.50
CA GLY A 319 -12.83 -8.77 15.24
C GLY A 319 -12.52 -9.97 16.13
N ASP A 320 -12.88 -11.17 15.65
CA ASP A 320 -12.70 -12.41 16.39
C ASP A 320 -11.21 -12.81 16.48
N GLY A 321 -10.81 -13.40 17.61
CA GLY A 321 -9.42 -13.85 17.81
C GLY A 321 -8.90 -13.77 19.24
N ALA A 322 -9.75 -13.47 20.23
CA ALA A 322 -9.37 -13.47 21.65
C ALA A 322 -8.78 -14.81 22.11
N GLU A 323 -9.26 -15.92 21.57
CA GLU A 323 -8.79 -17.28 21.81
C GLU A 323 -7.34 -17.52 21.39
N HIS A 324 -6.81 -16.70 20.47
CA HIS A 324 -5.43 -16.78 19.99
C HIS A 324 -4.44 -15.98 20.84
N ALA A 325 -4.86 -15.41 21.98
CA ALA A 325 -4.00 -14.62 22.86
C ALA A 325 -2.71 -15.35 23.28
N ALA A 326 -2.77 -16.66 23.53
CA ALA A 326 -1.59 -17.45 23.88
C ALA A 326 -0.56 -17.51 22.74
N ALA A 327 -1.01 -17.66 21.49
CA ALA A 327 -0.14 -17.69 20.32
C ALA A 327 0.51 -16.31 20.08
N LEU A 328 -0.26 -15.23 20.27
CA LEU A 328 0.23 -13.86 20.16
C LEU A 328 1.25 -13.52 21.26
N ALA A 329 1.01 -13.98 22.49
CA ALA A 329 1.95 -13.84 23.59
C ALA A 329 3.26 -14.58 23.33
N ALA A 330 3.16 -15.83 22.84
CA ALA A 330 4.32 -16.64 22.48
C ALA A 330 5.13 -16.03 21.33
N ALA A 331 4.50 -15.24 20.44
CA ALA A 331 5.16 -14.52 19.36
C ALA A 331 5.78 -13.17 19.79
N GLY A 332 5.54 -12.70 21.03
CA GLY A 332 6.19 -11.52 21.58
C GLY A 332 5.28 -10.47 22.21
N ALA A 333 3.95 -10.63 22.17
CA ALA A 333 3.03 -9.66 22.78
C ALA A 333 3.06 -9.70 24.32
N ASP A 334 3.05 -8.53 24.96
CA ASP A 334 2.89 -8.37 26.41
C ASP A 334 1.43 -8.15 26.81
N ARG A 335 0.65 -7.54 25.91
CA ARG A 335 -0.81 -7.36 26.03
C ARG A 335 -1.50 -7.64 24.71
N VAL A 336 -2.66 -8.27 24.77
CA VAL A 336 -3.58 -8.48 23.64
C VAL A 336 -4.81 -7.61 23.85
N LEU A 337 -4.95 -6.60 23.01
CA LEU A 337 -6.12 -5.74 22.93
C LEU A 337 -7.10 -6.35 21.93
N VAL A 338 -8.32 -6.62 22.34
CA VAL A 338 -9.35 -7.23 21.50
C VAL A 338 -10.50 -6.25 21.35
N ALA A 339 -10.80 -5.86 20.11
CA ALA A 339 -11.96 -5.05 19.78
C ALA A 339 -12.96 -5.92 19.02
N GLU A 340 -14.11 -6.21 19.64
CA GLU A 340 -15.20 -6.98 19.03
C GLU A 340 -16.41 -6.06 18.89
N GLY A 341 -17.07 -6.10 17.73
CA GLY A 341 -18.19 -5.20 17.45
C GLY A 341 -18.74 -5.33 16.03
N ALA A 342 -19.88 -4.69 15.80
CA ALA A 342 -20.53 -4.69 14.50
C ALA A 342 -19.62 -4.10 13.41
N GLY A 343 -19.55 -4.77 12.26
CA GLY A 343 -18.72 -4.34 11.13
C GLY A 343 -17.24 -4.69 11.23
N LEU A 344 -16.79 -5.34 12.32
CA LEU A 344 -15.45 -5.91 12.41
C LEU A 344 -15.36 -7.32 11.81
N VAL A 345 -16.45 -8.07 11.84
CA VAL A 345 -16.58 -9.38 11.16
C VAL A 345 -17.91 -9.43 10.40
N PRO A 346 -17.92 -9.60 9.07
CA PRO A 346 -16.76 -9.54 8.16
C PRO A 346 -16.11 -8.15 8.11
N TYR A 347 -14.92 -8.05 7.53
CA TYR A 347 -14.14 -6.82 7.46
C TYR A 347 -14.90 -5.67 6.78
N THR A 348 -14.95 -4.51 7.42
CA THR A 348 -15.36 -3.24 6.81
C THR A 348 -14.37 -2.14 7.16
N THR A 349 -13.96 -1.36 6.16
CA THR A 349 -12.98 -0.28 6.33
C THR A 349 -13.45 0.75 7.36
N ASP A 350 -14.73 1.12 7.33
CA ASP A 350 -15.30 2.16 8.21
C ASP A 350 -15.19 1.79 9.69
N ALA A 351 -15.64 0.58 10.07
CA ALA A 351 -15.61 0.12 11.45
C ALA A 351 -14.19 -0.13 11.94
N HIS A 352 -13.32 -0.72 11.10
CA HIS A 352 -11.92 -0.96 11.46
C HIS A 352 -11.15 0.35 11.64
N ALA A 353 -11.34 1.32 10.74
CA ALA A 353 -10.69 2.62 10.85
C ALA A 353 -11.17 3.36 12.09
N ALA A 354 -12.45 3.24 12.45
CA ALA A 354 -12.98 3.87 13.66
C ALA A 354 -12.42 3.22 14.93
N ALA A 355 -12.44 1.90 15.02
CA ALA A 355 -11.90 1.17 16.16
C ALA A 355 -10.40 1.46 16.35
N LEU A 356 -9.59 1.38 15.29
CA LEU A 356 -8.15 1.62 15.37
C LEU A 356 -7.84 3.10 15.69
N ALA A 357 -8.54 4.06 15.07
CA ALA A 357 -8.30 5.47 15.33
C ALA A 357 -8.65 5.88 16.77
N GLU A 358 -9.79 5.41 17.30
CA GLU A 358 -10.18 5.67 18.70
C GLU A 358 -9.22 5.01 19.68
N ALA A 359 -8.78 3.77 19.41
CA ALA A 359 -7.78 3.10 20.22
C ALA A 359 -6.45 3.90 20.25
N ILE A 360 -5.97 4.36 19.09
CA ILE A 360 -4.75 5.17 19.01
C ILE A 360 -4.92 6.48 19.79
N ARG A 361 -6.05 7.18 19.66
CA ARG A 361 -6.34 8.42 20.40
C ARG A 361 -6.32 8.20 21.91
N ALA A 362 -6.95 7.13 22.37
CA ALA A 362 -7.10 6.84 23.79
C ALA A 362 -5.78 6.42 24.46
N ARG A 363 -4.89 5.74 23.72
CA ARG A 363 -3.70 5.09 24.29
C ARG A 363 -2.37 5.71 23.88
N ALA A 364 -2.35 6.52 22.82
CA ALA A 364 -1.17 7.22 22.31
C ALA A 364 0.10 6.34 22.26
N PRO A 365 0.08 5.23 21.50
CA PRO A 365 1.25 4.35 21.40
C PRO A 365 2.48 5.09 20.83
N ARG A 366 3.66 4.49 20.98
CA ARG A 366 4.90 5.01 20.41
C ARG A 366 4.97 4.82 18.89
N LEU A 367 4.53 3.67 18.43
CA LEU A 367 4.62 3.16 17.05
C LEU A 367 3.45 2.23 16.78
N VAL A 368 2.88 2.25 15.58
CA VAL A 368 1.84 1.31 15.13
C VAL A 368 2.32 0.64 13.83
N LEU A 369 2.46 -0.68 13.89
CA LEU A 369 2.82 -1.53 12.76
C LEU A 369 1.59 -2.23 12.23
N VAL A 370 1.38 -2.13 10.91
CA VAL A 370 0.28 -2.79 10.20
C VAL A 370 0.90 -3.63 9.07
N PRO A 371 0.40 -4.84 8.77
CA PRO A 371 0.79 -5.53 7.55
C PRO A 371 0.49 -4.67 6.31
N SER A 372 1.32 -4.74 5.27
CA SER A 372 1.08 -4.09 3.96
C SER A 372 0.26 -4.98 3.02
N SER A 373 -0.65 -5.78 3.58
CA SER A 373 -1.61 -6.63 2.87
C SER A 373 -2.69 -5.79 2.16
N ALA A 374 -3.58 -6.43 1.40
CA ALA A 374 -4.71 -5.74 0.78
C ALA A 374 -5.56 -4.98 1.83
N ARG A 375 -5.83 -5.62 2.99
CA ARG A 375 -6.55 -4.98 4.10
C ARG A 375 -5.74 -3.89 4.78
N GLY A 376 -4.44 -4.09 4.97
CA GLY A 376 -3.59 -3.09 5.60
C GLY A 376 -3.41 -1.82 4.76
N ARG A 377 -3.29 -1.97 3.44
CA ARG A 377 -3.26 -0.84 2.48
C ARG A 377 -4.60 -0.13 2.36
N ASP A 378 -5.70 -0.82 2.67
CA ASP A 378 -7.05 -0.25 2.74
C ASP A 378 -7.27 0.54 4.05
N LEU A 379 -6.83 -0.02 5.19
CA LEU A 379 -7.09 0.48 6.54
C LEU A 379 -6.10 1.54 7.03
N ALA A 380 -4.80 1.31 6.92
CA ALA A 380 -3.78 2.16 7.53
C ALA A 380 -3.82 3.62 7.04
N PRO A 381 -3.98 3.91 5.73
CA PRO A 381 -3.98 5.29 5.26
C PRO A 381 -5.26 6.04 5.65
N ARG A 382 -6.40 5.34 5.77
CA ARG A 382 -7.64 5.90 6.34
C ARG A 382 -7.41 6.42 7.76
N VAL A 383 -6.79 5.61 8.60
CA VAL A 383 -6.48 5.98 9.98
C VAL A 383 -5.45 7.10 10.04
N ALA A 384 -4.40 7.03 9.20
CA ALA A 384 -3.39 8.07 9.13
C ALA A 384 -4.00 9.43 8.75
N ALA A 385 -4.87 9.48 7.74
CA ALA A 385 -5.59 10.70 7.37
C ALA A 385 -6.50 11.20 8.50
N ARG A 386 -7.30 10.33 9.10
CA ARG A 386 -8.22 10.66 10.20
C ARG A 386 -7.52 11.28 11.41
N LEU A 387 -6.29 10.83 11.68
CA LEU A 387 -5.48 11.26 12.82
C LEU A 387 -4.43 12.31 12.44
N SER A 388 -4.33 12.68 11.16
CA SER A 388 -3.25 13.54 10.63
C SER A 388 -1.85 13.03 11.00
N LEU A 389 -1.63 11.72 10.89
CA LEU A 389 -0.38 11.04 11.20
C LEU A 389 0.41 10.71 9.94
N GLY A 390 1.73 10.70 10.07
CA GLY A 390 2.62 10.19 9.03
C GLY A 390 2.63 8.68 8.96
N LEU A 391 2.54 8.15 7.74
CA LEU A 391 2.51 6.72 7.46
C LEU A 391 3.56 6.33 6.42
N THR A 392 4.59 5.57 6.82
CA THR A 392 5.49 4.96 5.83
C THR A 392 4.81 3.74 5.22
N GLY A 393 4.66 3.74 3.90
CA GLY A 393 4.03 2.64 3.17
C GLY A 393 5.03 1.59 2.72
N ASP A 394 4.71 0.33 2.94
CA ASP A 394 5.43 -0.82 2.40
C ASP A 394 6.91 -0.86 2.82
N ALA A 395 7.15 -0.65 4.12
CA ALA A 395 8.47 -0.78 4.71
C ALA A 395 8.97 -2.23 4.64
N ILE A 396 10.28 -2.39 4.47
CA ILE A 396 10.97 -3.68 4.41
C ILE A 396 11.80 -3.97 5.65
N ASP A 397 12.09 -2.95 6.47
CA ASP A 397 12.73 -3.11 7.76
C ASP A 397 12.44 -1.89 8.64
N LEU A 398 12.70 -2.04 9.95
CA LEU A 398 12.65 -0.95 10.92
C LEU A 398 13.80 -1.08 11.91
N ASP A 399 14.41 0.05 12.24
CA ASP A 399 15.37 0.13 13.34
C ASP A 399 15.27 1.47 14.08
N LEU A 400 16.19 1.70 15.03
CA LEU A 400 16.31 2.95 15.76
C LEU A 400 17.65 3.61 15.44
N ASP A 401 17.61 4.91 15.18
CA ASP A 401 18.80 5.74 15.13
C ASP A 401 19.40 6.02 16.52
N ALA A 402 20.48 6.78 16.57
CA ALA A 402 21.18 7.12 17.81
C ALA A 402 20.32 7.96 18.77
N GLU A 403 19.29 8.65 18.26
CA GLU A 403 18.37 9.48 19.03
C GLU A 403 17.08 8.71 19.44
N GLY A 404 16.96 7.43 19.08
CA GLY A 404 15.78 6.61 19.39
C GLY A 404 14.55 6.91 18.50
N ARG A 405 14.74 7.55 17.35
CA ARG A 405 13.69 7.69 16.33
C ARG A 405 13.62 6.41 15.50
N VAL A 406 12.43 6.03 15.06
CA VAL A 406 12.25 4.81 14.27
C VAL A 406 12.54 5.12 12.81
N ARG A 407 13.61 4.53 12.27
CA ARG A 407 13.88 4.60 10.83
C ARG A 407 13.09 3.50 10.15
N GLN A 408 12.23 3.90 9.23
CA GLN A 408 11.33 3.00 8.52
C GLN A 408 11.90 2.80 7.11
N MET A 409 12.52 1.65 6.87
CA MET A 409 13.32 1.40 5.67
C MET A 409 12.40 1.07 4.50
N LYS A 410 12.40 1.92 3.47
CA LYS A 410 11.54 1.76 2.29
C LYS A 410 12.38 1.56 1.03
N PRO A 411 12.10 0.55 0.19
CA PRO A 411 12.74 0.43 -1.12
C PRO A 411 12.39 1.63 -2.00
N ALA A 412 13.34 2.07 -2.79
CA ALA A 412 13.13 3.10 -3.80
C ALA A 412 13.82 2.71 -5.10
N PHE A 413 13.28 3.19 -6.22
CA PHE A 413 13.95 3.15 -7.54
C PHE A 413 14.42 1.74 -7.98
N GLY A 414 13.50 0.78 -8.04
CA GLY A 414 13.81 -0.57 -8.54
C GLY A 414 14.56 -1.48 -7.54
N GLY A 415 14.59 -1.11 -6.25
CA GLY A 415 15.01 -1.98 -5.15
C GLY A 415 16.51 -2.02 -4.86
N ALA A 416 17.36 -1.36 -5.67
CA ALA A 416 18.79 -1.20 -5.38
C ALA A 416 19.08 -0.14 -4.30
N ILE A 417 18.08 0.67 -3.98
CA ILE A 417 18.17 1.77 -3.03
C ILE A 417 17.13 1.55 -1.95
N VAL A 418 17.52 1.81 -0.71
CA VAL A 418 16.64 1.86 0.45
C VAL A 418 16.73 3.25 1.07
N ALA A 419 15.59 3.84 1.39
CA ALA A 419 15.48 5.16 1.98
C ALA A 419 14.93 5.03 3.40
N PRO A 420 15.67 5.44 4.45
CA PRO A 420 15.10 5.59 5.78
C PRO A 420 14.07 6.74 5.78
N ILE A 421 12.83 6.42 6.12
CA ILE A 421 11.76 7.38 6.34
C ILE A 421 11.63 7.65 7.84
N LEU A 422 11.48 8.92 8.19
CA LEU A 422 11.22 9.37 9.56
C LEU A 422 9.87 10.09 9.62
N SER A 423 9.27 10.10 10.81
CA SER A 423 7.98 10.75 11.06
C SER A 423 8.07 11.86 12.12
N ARG A 424 7.37 12.96 11.87
CA ARG A 424 7.20 14.14 12.72
C ARG A 424 6.07 13.97 13.73
N THR A 425 5.19 12.99 13.50
CA THR A 425 4.00 12.76 14.32
C THR A 425 4.20 11.60 15.31
N ARG A 426 3.29 11.52 16.28
CA ARG A 426 3.18 10.41 17.24
C ARG A 426 1.73 9.94 17.32
N PRO A 427 1.45 8.62 17.31
CA PRO A 427 2.40 7.54 17.04
C PRO A 427 3.05 7.67 15.65
N GLU A 428 4.23 7.07 15.52
CA GLU A 428 4.74 6.76 14.18
C GLU A 428 3.91 5.60 13.61
N MET A 429 3.63 5.58 12.31
CA MET A 429 2.90 4.49 11.68
C MET A 429 3.67 3.97 10.47
N ALA A 430 3.70 2.64 10.31
CA ALA A 430 4.25 1.98 9.14
C ALA A 430 3.37 0.82 8.70
N THR A 431 3.16 0.67 7.38
CA THR A 431 2.79 -0.64 6.83
C THR A 431 4.06 -1.41 6.47
N VAL A 432 4.09 -2.71 6.75
CA VAL A 432 5.28 -3.56 6.55
C VAL A 432 4.96 -4.71 5.61
N ARG A 433 5.81 -4.92 4.60
CA ARG A 433 5.61 -5.94 3.56
C ARG A 433 5.60 -7.36 4.19
N PRO A 434 4.53 -8.16 3.98
CA PRO A 434 4.52 -9.55 4.45
C PRO A 434 5.69 -10.38 3.89
N GLY A 435 6.28 -11.26 4.72
CA GLY A 435 7.33 -12.19 4.31
C GLY A 435 8.73 -11.60 4.23
N ILE A 436 8.92 -10.32 4.55
CA ILE A 436 10.24 -9.66 4.50
C ILE A 436 10.98 -9.70 5.84
N LEU A 437 10.23 -9.70 6.94
CA LEU A 437 10.76 -9.72 8.29
C LEU A 437 10.86 -11.17 8.78
N ARG A 438 11.72 -11.41 9.78
CA ARG A 438 11.90 -12.74 10.36
C ARG A 438 11.09 -12.87 11.64
N PRO A 439 10.21 -13.88 11.77
CA PRO A 439 9.56 -14.16 13.04
C PRO A 439 10.57 -14.70 14.05
N ALA A 440 10.32 -14.47 15.33
CA ALA A 440 11.09 -15.08 16.41
C ALA A 440 10.61 -16.52 16.65
N ARG A 441 11.46 -17.32 17.30
CA ARG A 441 11.04 -18.62 17.83
C ARG A 441 9.96 -18.40 18.90
N PRO A 442 8.76 -19.00 18.77
CA PRO A 442 7.72 -18.84 19.77
C PRO A 442 8.18 -19.30 21.15
N ASP A 443 7.87 -18.50 22.18
CA ASP A 443 8.16 -18.80 23.58
C ASP A 443 6.86 -19.15 24.32
N PRO A 444 6.54 -20.44 24.49
CA PRO A 444 5.28 -20.86 25.11
C PRO A 444 5.18 -20.51 26.60
N THR A 445 6.28 -20.06 27.23
CA THR A 445 6.26 -19.63 28.63
C THR A 445 5.72 -18.22 28.82
N ARG A 446 5.58 -17.45 27.72
CA ARG A 446 5.02 -16.10 27.74
C ARG A 446 3.50 -16.13 27.86
N SER A 447 3.00 -15.25 28.70
CA SER A 447 1.58 -14.91 28.81
C SER A 447 1.39 -13.42 28.54
N ALA A 448 0.21 -13.05 28.07
CA ALA A 448 -0.18 -11.66 27.84
C ALA A 448 -1.45 -11.32 28.62
N VAL A 449 -1.57 -10.07 29.05
CA VAL A 449 -2.83 -9.55 29.58
C VAL A 449 -3.80 -9.40 28.41
N VAL A 450 -5.00 -9.96 28.52
CA VAL A 450 -6.06 -9.77 27.51
C VAL A 450 -7.00 -8.68 28.00
N GLU A 451 -7.22 -7.68 27.15
CA GLU A 451 -8.07 -6.54 27.45
C GLU A 451 -9.04 -6.29 26.29
N ARG A 452 -10.31 -6.03 26.61
CA ARG A 452 -11.34 -5.74 25.61
C ARG A 452 -11.47 -4.24 25.43
N LEU A 453 -11.43 -3.78 24.18
CA LEU A 453 -11.65 -2.38 23.81
C LEU A 453 -13.10 -2.15 23.38
N ALA A 454 -13.61 -0.97 23.68
CA ALA A 454 -14.89 -0.52 23.15
C ALA A 454 -14.78 -0.22 21.66
N VAL A 455 -15.78 -0.63 20.88
CA VAL A 455 -15.85 -0.39 19.44
C VAL A 455 -17.00 0.57 19.14
N PRO A 456 -16.75 1.68 18.43
CA PRO A 456 -17.82 2.58 18.01
C PRO A 456 -18.74 1.88 17.00
N ALA A 457 -20.05 2.10 17.12
CA ALA A 457 -21.00 1.60 16.13
C ALA A 457 -20.93 2.46 14.86
N VAL A 458 -20.41 1.89 13.77
CA VAL A 458 -20.26 2.58 12.49
C VAL A 458 -20.99 1.79 11.40
N PRO A 459 -21.85 2.42 10.59
CA PRO A 459 -22.53 1.75 9.50
C PRO A 459 -21.55 1.37 8.39
N ALA A 460 -21.63 0.13 7.93
CA ALA A 460 -20.86 -0.34 6.78
C ALA A 460 -21.40 0.28 5.48
N ARG A 461 -20.62 1.18 4.85
CA ARG A 461 -20.94 1.76 3.53
C ARG A 461 -20.63 0.80 2.40
N VAL A 462 -19.52 0.07 2.51
CA VAL A 462 -19.14 -0.99 1.57
C VAL A 462 -19.31 -2.35 2.23
N ARG A 463 -19.92 -3.30 1.51
CA ARG A 463 -20.24 -4.64 2.01
C ARG A 463 -19.77 -5.71 1.05
N VAL A 464 -19.15 -6.75 1.60
CA VAL A 464 -18.81 -7.97 0.87
C VAL A 464 -20.10 -8.74 0.56
N ARG A 465 -20.30 -9.10 -0.71
CA ARG A 465 -21.39 -9.94 -1.20
C ARG A 465 -20.96 -11.39 -1.41
N ALA A 466 -19.71 -11.58 -1.86
CA ALA A 466 -19.16 -12.91 -2.15
C ALA A 466 -17.64 -12.87 -2.06
N GLU A 467 -17.05 -14.01 -1.71
CA GLU A 467 -15.60 -14.25 -1.71
C GLU A 467 -15.29 -15.38 -2.69
N ARG A 468 -14.21 -15.23 -3.45
CA ARG A 468 -13.71 -16.23 -4.39
C ARG A 468 -12.22 -16.45 -4.11
N PRO A 469 -11.84 -17.54 -3.44
CA PRO A 469 -10.43 -17.83 -3.17
C PRO A 469 -9.68 -18.08 -4.47
N LEU A 470 -8.35 -17.93 -4.44
CA LEU A 470 -7.50 -18.43 -5.51
C LEU A 470 -7.63 -19.96 -5.58
N ASP A 471 -7.81 -20.50 -6.79
CA ASP A 471 -7.83 -21.96 -6.99
C ASP A 471 -6.50 -22.56 -6.50
N ALA A 472 -6.55 -23.67 -5.76
CA ALA A 472 -5.35 -24.32 -5.23
C ALA A 472 -4.36 -24.79 -6.33
N ALA A 473 -4.83 -24.92 -7.58
CA ALA A 473 -4.01 -25.20 -8.75
C ALA A 473 -3.35 -23.95 -9.37
N ALA A 474 -3.76 -22.75 -8.95
CA ALA A 474 -3.42 -21.47 -9.58
C ALA A 474 -2.37 -20.63 -8.83
N GLY A 475 -1.92 -21.00 -7.63
CA GLY A 475 -0.83 -20.29 -6.97
C GLY A 475 -0.41 -20.81 -5.60
N ALA A 476 0.90 -20.86 -5.36
CA ALA A 476 1.47 -20.97 -4.02
C ALA A 476 1.50 -19.59 -3.35
N ALA A 477 1.34 -19.53 -2.03
CA ALA A 477 1.53 -18.31 -1.24
C ALA A 477 3.00 -17.87 -1.34
N LEU A 478 3.29 -16.90 -2.22
CA LEU A 478 4.65 -16.44 -2.49
C LEU A 478 5.32 -15.90 -1.23
N GLU A 479 4.56 -15.27 -0.33
CA GLU A 479 5.06 -14.75 0.94
C GLU A 479 5.57 -15.83 1.90
N ALA A 480 5.14 -17.08 1.73
CA ALA A 480 5.56 -18.21 2.55
C ALA A 480 6.55 -19.12 1.82
N ALA A 481 6.94 -18.78 0.58
CA ALA A 481 7.83 -19.60 -0.23
C ALA A 481 9.29 -19.39 0.16
N ASP A 482 9.95 -20.45 0.63
CA ASP A 482 11.41 -20.44 0.86
C ASP A 482 12.20 -20.19 -0.43
N ILE A 483 11.64 -20.60 -1.57
CA ILE A 483 12.25 -20.54 -2.89
C ILE A 483 11.18 -20.15 -3.91
N VAL A 484 11.43 -19.07 -4.66
CA VAL A 484 10.62 -18.65 -5.80
C VAL A 484 11.37 -18.93 -7.09
N LEU A 485 10.75 -19.67 -8.01
CA LEU A 485 11.30 -19.99 -9.32
C LEU A 485 10.67 -19.11 -10.40
N GLY A 486 11.42 -18.12 -10.89
CA GLY A 486 11.04 -17.35 -12.06
C GLY A 486 11.40 -18.10 -13.35
N VAL A 487 10.44 -18.30 -14.24
CA VAL A 487 10.67 -18.92 -15.55
C VAL A 487 10.48 -17.88 -16.65
N GLY A 488 11.38 -17.85 -17.64
CA GLY A 488 11.33 -16.88 -18.73
C GLY A 488 10.16 -17.12 -19.69
N ARG A 489 9.73 -16.04 -20.39
CA ARG A 489 8.64 -16.06 -21.37
C ARG A 489 8.78 -17.09 -22.50
N GLY A 490 10.00 -17.59 -22.75
CA GLY A 490 10.27 -18.62 -23.76
C GLY A 490 9.63 -19.98 -23.46
N ILE A 491 9.12 -20.22 -22.24
CA ILE A 491 8.41 -21.46 -21.90
C ILE A 491 6.97 -21.50 -22.44
N GLY A 492 6.41 -20.37 -22.89
CA GLY A 492 5.02 -20.30 -23.35
C GLY A 492 4.01 -20.33 -22.21
N GLY A 493 2.76 -20.68 -22.52
CA GLY A 493 1.66 -20.77 -21.54
C GLY A 493 1.60 -22.13 -20.82
N PRO A 494 0.62 -22.32 -19.92
CA PRO A 494 0.46 -23.57 -19.16
C PRO A 494 0.40 -24.83 -20.03
N ALA A 495 -0.12 -24.72 -21.26
CA ALA A 495 -0.18 -25.82 -22.23
C ALA A 495 1.19 -26.33 -22.70
N ALA A 496 2.26 -25.55 -22.51
CA ALA A 496 3.63 -25.94 -22.82
C ALA A 496 4.36 -26.56 -21.62
N LEU A 497 3.74 -26.56 -20.43
CA LEU A 497 4.26 -27.25 -19.25
C LEU A 497 3.82 -28.73 -19.31
N PRO A 498 4.71 -29.68 -19.00
CA PRO A 498 4.32 -31.08 -18.89
C PRO A 498 3.27 -31.25 -17.78
N ALA A 499 2.26 -32.08 -18.07
CA ALA A 499 1.12 -32.36 -17.20
C ALA A 499 1.49 -33.04 -15.88
#